data_AF-A0A8K0REC1-F1
#
_entry.id   AF-A0A8K0REC1-F1
#
_cell.length_a   1.000
_cell.length_b   1.000
_cell.length_c   1.000
_cell.angle_alpha   90.00
_cell.angle_beta   90.00
_cell.angle_gamma   90.00
#
_symmetry.space_group_name_H-M   'P 1'
#
loop_
_entity.id
_entity.type
_entity.pdbx_description
1 polymer ?
#
loop_
_entity_poly.entity_id
_entity_poly.type
_entity_poly.pdbx_seq_one_letter_code
_entity_poly.pdbx_strand_id
1 'polypeptide(L)' 'MTVCEQLQERYLWVDKMCIVQDDVNDKNRQINAIGQISSSARLVIIAAHGDEVESGLPGVGYS' A
#
# COMPACT_ATOMS: atom_id res chain seq x y z
N MET A 1 -15.45 0.33 0.86
CA MET A 1 -14.08 0.35 1.41
C MET A 1 -13.99 -0.76 2.45
N THR A 2 -14.02 -2.02 2.03
CA THR A 2 -14.27 -3.17 2.92
C THR A 2 -13.30 -3.25 4.09
N VAL A 3 -12.00 -3.04 3.83
CA VAL A 3 -10.96 -3.10 4.86
C VAL A 3 -11.17 -2.04 5.95
N CYS A 4 -11.38 -0.79 5.57
CA CYS A 4 -11.57 0.30 6.54
C CYS A 4 -12.85 0.12 7.35
N GLU A 5 -13.93 -0.33 6.70
CA GLU A 5 -15.20 -0.62 7.36
C GLU A 5 -15.04 -1.72 8.41
N GLN A 6 -14.34 -2.82 8.09
CA GLN A 6 -14.09 -3.92 9.02
C GLN A 6 -13.15 -3.55 10.17
N LEU A 7 -12.16 -2.67 9.91
CA LEU A 7 -11.24 -2.16 10.92
C LEU A 7 -11.80 -0.98 11.73
N GLN A 8 -13.02 -0.53 11.42
CA GLN A 8 -13.66 0.65 12.00
C GLN A 8 -12.83 1.94 11.83
N GLU A 9 -12.12 2.04 10.71
CA GLU A 9 -11.36 3.23 10.32
C GLU A 9 -12.19 4.15 9.43
N ARG A 10 -12.12 5.45 9.68
CA ARG A 10 -12.90 6.46 8.95
C ARG A 10 -12.20 7.00 7.70
N TYR A 11 -10.88 6.89 7.64
CA TYR A 11 -10.07 7.47 6.58
C TYR A 11 -9.14 6.41 6.01
N LEU A 12 -9.10 6.33 4.68
CA LEU A 12 -8.13 5.57 3.93
C LEU A 12 -7.28 6.52 3.11
N TRP A 13 -5.98 6.45 3.29
CA TRP A 13 -5.03 7.07 2.37
C TRP A 13 -4.57 6.00 1.39
N VAL A 14 -4.86 6.20 0.11
CA VAL A 14 -4.35 5.37 -0.99
C VAL A 14 -3.44 6.25 -1.83
N ASP A 15 -2.18 5.84 -1.95
CA ASP A 15 -1.23 6.46 -2.86
C ASP A 15 -0.79 5.46 -3.92
N LYS A 16 -0.66 5.94 -5.14
CA LYS A 16 -0.09 5.20 -6.25
C LYS A 16 1.31 5.73 -6.47
N MET A 17 2.28 5.23 -5.71
CA MET A 17 3.67 5.51 -6.02
C MET A 17 4.07 4.71 -7.26
N CYS A 18 4.28 5.42 -8.36
CA CYS A 18 4.99 4.87 -9.52
C CYS A 18 6.48 4.76 -9.16
N ILE A 19 6.84 3.75 -8.37
CA ILE A 19 8.24 3.45 -8.06
C ILE A 19 8.82 2.72 -9.27
N VAL A 20 9.87 3.27 -9.87
CA VAL A 20 10.64 2.57 -10.89
C VAL A 20 11.41 1.45 -10.20
N GLN A 21 10.92 0.21 -10.29
CA GLN A 21 11.49 -0.93 -9.56
C GLN A 21 12.93 -1.25 -9.98
N ASP A 22 13.30 -0.90 -11.21
CA ASP A 22 14.61 -1.19 -11.81
C ASP A 22 15.70 -0.16 -11.45
N ASP A 23 15.32 1.00 -10.90
CA ASP A 23 16.27 1.99 -10.39
C ASP A 23 16.38 1.86 -8.87
N VAL A 24 17.47 1.25 -8.41
CA VAL A 24 17.73 1.01 -6.98
C VAL A 24 17.77 2.31 -6.17
N ASN A 25 18.29 3.40 -6.75
CA ASN A 25 18.40 4.67 -6.03
C ASN A 25 17.05 5.36 -5.90
N ASP A 26 16.26 5.39 -6.99
CA ASP A 26 14.89 5.92 -6.94
C ASP A 26 14.02 5.07 -6.02
N LYS A 27 14.06 3.74 -6.16
CA LYS A 27 13.35 2.80 -5.30
C LYS A 27 13.63 3.03 -3.81
N ASN A 28 14.90 3.12 -3.43
CA ASN A 28 15.27 3.38 -2.03
C ASN A 28 14.76 4.74 -1.55
N ARG A 29 14.83 5.77 -2.40
CA ARG A 29 14.33 7.11 -2.06
C ARG A 29 12.81 7.11 -1.82
N GLN A 30 12.05 6.48 -2.72
CA GLN A 30 10.60 6.40 -2.62
C GLN A 30 10.16 5.55 -1.42
N ILE A 31 10.80 4.40 -1.19
CA ILE A 31 10.52 3.54 -0.02
C ILE A 31 10.75 4.31 1.30
N ASN A 32 11.84 5.07 1.40
CA ASN A 32 12.11 5.87 2.60
C ASN A 32 11.04 6.95 2.81
N ALA A 33 10.54 7.58 1.74
CA ALA A 33 9.45 8.56 1.82
C ALA A 33 8.13 7.92 2.26
N ILE A 34 7.77 6.74 1.74
CA ILE A 34 6.63 5.95 2.22
C ILE A 34 6.81 5.63 3.71
N GLY A 35 8.01 5.24 4.12
CA GLY A 35 8.36 4.97 5.52
C GLY A 35 7.97 6.13 6.44
N GLN A 36 8.27 7.37 6.04
CA GLN A 36 7.90 8.56 6.81
C GLN A 36 6.38 8.74 6.93
N ILE A 37 5.63 8.59 5.85
CA ILE A 37 4.16 8.73 5.86
C ILE A 37 3.51 7.61 6.69
N SER A 38 3.95 6.38 6.44
CA SER A 38 3.44 5.17 7.08
C SER A 38 3.69 5.17 8.61
N SER A 39 4.75 5.83 9.08
CA SER A 39 5.06 5.98 10.51
C SER A 39 4.01 6.76 11.31
N SER A 40 3.23 7.61 10.63
CA SER A 40 2.14 8.39 11.25
C SER A 40 0.78 7.69 11.13
N ALA A 41 0.72 6.55 10.44
CA ALA A 41 -0.53 5.80 10.25
C ALA A 41 -0.78 4.85 11.43
N ARG A 42 -2.07 4.69 11.78
CA ARG A 42 -2.48 3.70 12.79
C ARG A 42 -2.28 2.26 12.31
N LEU A 43 -2.44 2.02 11.00
CA LEU A 43 -2.21 0.75 10.34
C LEU A 43 -1.77 1.02 8.89
N VAL A 44 -0.88 0.18 8.39
CA VAL A 44 -0.38 0.21 7.02
C VAL A 44 -0.62 -1.17 6.40
N ILE A 45 -1.20 -1.21 5.21
CA ILE A 45 -1.49 -2.45 4.50
C ILE A 45 -0.70 -2.46 3.21
N ILE A 46 0.12 -3.50 3.04
CA ILE A 46 1.00 -3.66 1.87
C ILE A 46 0.54 -4.92 1.13
N ALA A 47 -0.02 -4.73 -0.07
CA ALA A 47 -0.31 -5.83 -0.99
C ALA A 47 0.99 -6.29 -1.65
N ALA A 48 1.76 -7.14 -0.94
CA ALA A 48 3.02 -7.70 -1.44
C ALA A 48 2.83 -8.93 -2.34
N HIS A 49 1.57 -9.26 -2.67
CA HIS A 49 1.19 -10.39 -3.52
C HIS A 49 0.51 -9.84 -4.79
N GLY A 50 0.57 -10.63 -5.87
CA GLY A 50 -0.04 -10.30 -7.14
C GLY A 50 0.93 -9.60 -8.07
N ASP A 51 0.93 -10.01 -9.34
CA ASP A 51 1.77 -9.41 -10.39
C ASP A 51 1.06 -8.21 -11.05
N GLU A 52 -0.24 -8.07 -10.81
CA GLU A 52 -1.12 -7.06 -11.42
C GLU A 52 -1.93 -6.31 -10.36
N VAL A 53 -2.37 -5.08 -10.70
CA VAL A 53 -3.12 -4.18 -9.80
C VAL A 53 -4.50 -4.75 -9.46
N GLU A 54 -5.00 -5.64 -10.32
CA GLU A 54 -6.27 -6.33 -10.25
C GLU A 54 -6.25 -7.53 -9.29
N SER A 55 -5.07 -7.92 -8.78
CA SER A 55 -4.90 -9.10 -7.92
C SER A 55 -5.61 -9.00 -6.58
N GLY A 56 -6.02 -7.81 -6.14
CA GLY A 56 -6.80 -7.62 -4.93
C GLY A 56 -6.06 -7.90 -3.62
N LEU A 57 -6.84 -8.16 -2.56
CA LEU A 57 -6.34 -8.46 -1.22
C LEU A 57 -6.95 -9.79 -0.77
N PRO A 58 -6.12 -10.82 -0.50
CA PRO A 58 -6.61 -12.13 -0.09
C PRO A 58 -7.52 -12.04 1.14
N GLY A 59 -8.68 -12.69 1.07
CA GLY A 59 -9.67 -12.71 2.16
C GLY A 59 -10.52 -11.45 2.30
N VAL A 60 -10.35 -10.44 1.42
CA VAL A 60 -11.14 -9.20 1.41
C VAL A 60 -11.80 -8.96 0.05
N GLY A 61 -11.04 -9.07 -1.03
CA GLY A 61 -11.40 -8.72 -2.41
C GLY A 61 -10.70 -9.63 -3.40
N TYR A 62 -10.36 -9.17 -4.60
CA TYR A 62 -9.91 -10.07 -5.69
C TYR A 62 -8.76 -11.03 -5.29
N SER A 63 -8.87 -12.24 -5.88
CA SER A 63 -8.24 -13.58 -5.66
C SER A 63 -7.77 -13.98 -4.26
#